data_AF-A0A090Q7C7-F1
#
_entry.id   AF-A0A090Q7C7-F1
#
_cell.length_a   1.000
_cell.length_b   1.000
_cell.length_c   1.000
_cell.angle_alpha   90.00
_cell.angle_beta   90.00
_cell.angle_gamma   90.00
#
_symmetry.space_group_name_H-M   'P 1'
#
loop_
_entity.id
_entity.type
_entity.pdbx_description
1 polymer ?
#
loop_
_entity_poly.entity_id
_entity_poly.type
_entity_poly.pdbx_seq_one_letter_code
_entity_poly.pdbx_strand_id
1 'polypeptide(L)'
;MPAGFEVELDTDSLINKAIQNLLARAGRDKELTKKLVSFSLSKIDNNKSWDVAYDLMQISALIKNENHFKYLKSLEGKTSEDFDRLAQNLKLKNKDLKTQLIELANVLINKSAQQGLEPTDFKGGSNSIFNTIVKVSNDIFTVSPDSGSVKNLIAGNLYAKTQKQSIKDSIDILRSDIADFGNAYKATYGHIKFHENIIKSIVPLSLLNELMHEINIIKKEEQIVPIYEFNGLLRNQIKDQPAPFIYERLGGENIVITLLMNFKILLACNGKT
;
A
#
# COMPACT_ATOMS: atom_id res chain seq x y z
N MET A 1 -25.92 17.02 7.53
CA MET A 1 -25.40 17.03 8.92
C MET A 1 -26.60 16.86 9.85
N PRO A 2 -26.46 16.24 11.03
CA PRO A 2 -27.53 16.16 12.02
C PRO A 2 -28.03 17.56 12.39
N ALA A 3 -29.29 17.71 12.80
CA ALA A 3 -29.74 18.98 13.38
C ALA A 3 -29.13 19.12 14.79
N GLY A 4 -28.55 20.28 15.12
CA GLY A 4 -27.96 20.54 16.44
C GLY A 4 -26.61 19.89 16.69
N PHE A 5 -25.79 19.69 15.66
CA PHE A 5 -24.45 19.14 15.85
C PHE A 5 -23.46 20.17 16.41
N GLU A 6 -22.53 19.72 17.25
CA GLU A 6 -21.39 20.54 17.70
C GLU A 6 -20.12 20.17 16.93
N VAL A 7 -19.25 21.16 16.68
CA VAL A 7 -17.96 20.91 16.02
C VAL A 7 -16.94 20.49 17.06
N GLU A 8 -16.44 19.25 16.96
CA GLU A 8 -15.38 18.74 17.83
C GLU A 8 -14.01 19.16 17.32
N LEU A 9 -13.29 19.93 18.13
CA LEU A 9 -11.96 20.45 17.82
C LEU A 9 -10.85 19.52 18.35
N ASP A 10 -11.08 18.85 19.48
CA ASP A 10 -10.15 17.90 20.06
C ASP A 10 -10.35 16.50 19.46
N THR A 11 -9.82 16.35 18.24
CA THR A 11 -9.86 15.07 17.53
C THR A 11 -9.08 13.97 18.25
N ASP A 12 -8.09 14.32 19.07
CA ASP A 12 -7.23 13.35 19.74
C ASP A 12 -7.96 12.72 20.93
N SER A 13 -8.72 13.52 21.68
CA SER A 13 -9.63 13.04 22.72
C SER A 13 -10.68 12.09 22.15
N LEU A 14 -11.33 12.47 21.05
CA LEU A 14 -12.32 11.62 20.36
C LEU A 14 -11.73 10.28 19.93
N ILE A 15 -10.56 10.30 19.29
CA ILE A 15 -9.88 9.08 18.85
C ILE A 15 -9.46 8.23 20.05
N ASN A 16 -8.94 8.83 21.12
CA ASN A 16 -8.60 8.11 22.35
C ASN A 16 -9.81 7.39 22.93
N LYS A 17 -10.96 8.06 23.00
CA LYS A 17 -12.21 7.44 23.46
C LYS A 17 -12.61 6.26 22.58
N ALA A 18 -12.52 6.41 21.25
CA ALA A 18 -12.80 5.34 20.30
C ALA A 18 -11.84 4.14 20.45
N ILE A 19 -10.54 4.40 20.70
CA ILE A 19 -9.56 3.36 21.00
C ILE A 19 -9.93 2.63 22.30
N GLN A 20 -10.29 3.35 23.36
CA GLN A 20 -10.70 2.72 24.63
C GLN A 20 -11.95 1.84 24.45
N ASN A 21 -12.94 2.30 23.70
CA ASN A 21 -14.13 1.49 23.37
C ASN A 21 -13.75 0.22 22.58
N LEU A 22 -12.88 0.36 21.58
CA LEU A 22 -12.39 -0.76 20.79
C LEU A 22 -11.65 -1.78 21.67
N LEU A 23 -10.77 -1.33 22.55
CA LEU A 23 -10.03 -2.20 23.47
C LEU A 23 -10.95 -2.86 24.51
N ALA A 24 -12.01 -2.17 24.97
CA ALA A 24 -13.01 -2.76 25.86
C ALA A 24 -13.83 -3.89 25.21
N ARG A 25 -13.87 -3.95 23.87
CA ARG A 25 -14.45 -5.08 23.11
C ARG A 25 -13.47 -6.25 22.99
N ALA A 26 -12.17 -6.04 23.15
CA ALA A 26 -11.18 -7.11 23.17
C ALA A 26 -11.51 -8.13 24.29
N GLY A 27 -11.23 -9.40 24.03
CA GLY A 27 -11.59 -10.54 24.89
C GLY A 27 -13.04 -11.06 24.69
N ARG A 28 -14.00 -10.17 24.36
CA ARG A 28 -15.38 -10.57 24.04
C ARG A 28 -15.56 -10.85 22.55
N ASP A 29 -15.01 -9.97 21.72
CA ASP A 29 -14.95 -10.13 20.28
C ASP A 29 -13.67 -10.89 19.90
N LYS A 30 -13.81 -12.19 19.59
CA LYS A 30 -12.68 -13.07 19.30
C LYS A 30 -11.90 -12.66 18.05
N GLU A 31 -12.60 -12.20 17.01
CA GLU A 31 -11.97 -11.80 15.75
C GLU A 31 -11.21 -10.49 15.92
N LEU A 32 -11.80 -9.49 16.59
CA LEU A 32 -11.10 -8.26 16.95
C LEU A 32 -9.87 -8.54 17.81
N THR A 33 -10.00 -9.41 18.82
CA THR A 33 -8.90 -9.78 19.71
C THR A 33 -7.73 -10.38 18.92
N LYS A 34 -8.03 -11.32 18.02
CA LYS A 34 -7.02 -11.95 17.16
C LYS A 34 -6.30 -10.93 16.29
N LYS A 35 -7.00 -9.93 15.75
CA LYS A 35 -6.39 -8.85 14.95
C LYS A 35 -5.50 -7.95 15.78
N LEU A 36 -5.95 -7.54 16.97
CA LEU A 36 -5.14 -6.72 17.88
C LEU A 36 -3.84 -7.45 18.25
N VAL A 37 -3.93 -8.74 18.59
CA VAL A 37 -2.75 -9.57 18.86
C VAL A 37 -1.85 -9.69 17.63
N SER A 38 -2.41 -10.01 16.46
CA SER A 38 -1.65 -10.12 15.21
C SER A 38 -0.95 -8.81 14.85
N PHE A 39 -1.61 -7.69 15.11
CA PHE A 39 -1.06 -6.36 14.90
C PHE A 39 0.11 -6.09 15.85
N SER A 40 -0.03 -6.33 17.16
CA SER A 40 1.08 -6.23 18.12
C SER A 40 2.28 -7.09 17.71
N LEU A 41 2.04 -8.37 17.38
CA LEU A 41 3.11 -9.30 16.99
C LEU A 41 3.85 -8.81 15.73
N SER A 42 3.13 -8.29 14.73
CA SER A 42 3.75 -7.74 13.51
C SER A 42 4.64 -6.53 13.77
N LYS A 43 4.51 -5.85 14.92
CA LYS A 43 5.32 -4.70 15.32
C LYS A 43 6.54 -5.09 16.16
N ILE A 44 6.43 -6.16 16.94
CA ILE A 44 7.54 -6.71 17.74
C ILE A 44 8.67 -7.18 16.82
N ASP A 45 8.34 -7.84 15.69
CA ASP A 45 9.30 -8.24 14.66
C ASP A 45 10.07 -7.06 14.04
N ASN A 46 9.59 -5.82 14.24
CA ASN A 46 10.19 -4.58 13.75
C ASN A 46 10.83 -3.72 14.87
N ASN A 47 11.14 -4.32 16.03
CA ASN A 47 11.79 -3.65 17.17
C ASN A 47 10.95 -2.50 17.78
N LYS A 48 9.61 -2.61 17.75
CA LYS A 48 8.67 -1.60 18.29
C LYS A 48 7.92 -2.11 19.53
N SER A 49 7.38 -1.16 20.31
CA SER A 49 6.61 -1.38 21.55
C SER A 49 5.43 -2.35 21.36
N TRP A 50 5.04 -3.06 22.42
CA TRP A 50 3.89 -3.98 22.46
C TRP A 50 2.54 -3.25 22.71
N ASP A 51 2.59 -1.95 22.98
CA ASP A 51 1.43 -1.14 23.33
C ASP A 51 0.51 -0.93 22.11
N VAL A 52 -0.54 -1.73 22.05
CA VAL A 52 -1.53 -1.67 20.96
C VAL A 52 -2.31 -0.36 20.96
N ALA A 53 -2.53 0.28 22.11
CA ALA A 53 -3.23 1.57 22.16
C ALA A 53 -2.37 2.65 21.49
N TYR A 54 -1.07 2.65 21.78
CA TYR A 54 -0.10 3.51 21.10
C TYR A 54 -0.08 3.25 19.58
N ASP A 55 -0.03 1.99 19.15
CA ASP A 55 -0.01 1.67 17.73
C ASP A 55 -1.32 2.05 17.01
N LEU A 56 -2.47 1.86 17.67
CA LEU A 56 -3.77 2.30 17.17
C LEU A 56 -3.82 3.83 17.04
N MET A 57 -3.29 4.56 18.02
CA MET A 57 -3.16 6.01 17.95
C MET A 57 -2.28 6.43 16.75
N GLN A 58 -1.17 5.74 16.52
CA GLN A 58 -0.28 6.06 15.39
C GLN A 58 -0.96 5.84 14.03
N ILE A 59 -1.73 4.76 13.85
CA ILE A 59 -2.46 4.54 12.58
C ILE A 59 -3.67 5.47 12.44
N SER A 60 -4.26 5.91 13.56
CA SER A 60 -5.40 6.84 13.57
C SER A 60 -5.07 8.22 12.96
N ALA A 61 -3.78 8.58 12.89
CA ALA A 61 -3.33 9.80 12.21
C ALA A 61 -3.80 9.85 10.73
N LEU A 62 -4.04 8.70 10.11
CA LEU A 62 -4.63 8.63 8.76
C LEU A 62 -6.08 9.15 8.71
N ILE A 63 -6.85 9.02 9.80
CA ILE A 63 -8.23 9.52 9.90
C ILE A 63 -8.24 11.05 9.93
N LYS A 64 -7.29 11.66 10.65
CA LYS A 64 -7.16 13.12 10.79
C LYS A 64 -6.80 13.80 9.46
N ASN A 65 -6.14 13.07 8.56
CA ASN A 65 -5.74 13.60 7.26
C ASN A 65 -6.93 13.61 6.30
N GLU A 66 -7.41 14.81 5.95
CA GLU A 66 -8.57 15.01 5.08
C GLU A 66 -8.44 14.33 3.71
N ASN A 67 -7.23 14.29 3.13
CA ASN A 67 -6.97 13.63 1.84
C ASN A 67 -7.10 12.11 1.95
N HIS A 68 -6.71 11.53 3.09
CA HIS A 68 -6.84 10.10 3.35
C HIS A 68 -8.26 9.73 3.76
N PHE A 69 -8.91 10.57 4.57
CA PHE A 69 -10.26 10.34 5.10
C PHE A 69 -11.27 10.00 4.00
N LYS A 70 -11.20 10.69 2.85
CA LYS A 70 -12.04 10.39 1.68
C LYS A 70 -11.92 8.93 1.22
N TYR A 71 -10.70 8.39 1.17
CA TYR A 71 -10.46 7.00 0.78
C TYR A 71 -10.82 6.03 1.90
N LEU A 72 -10.55 6.40 3.15
CA LEU A 72 -10.93 5.59 4.31
C LEU A 72 -12.45 5.41 4.41
N LYS A 73 -13.23 6.44 4.04
CA LYS A 73 -14.70 6.33 3.96
C LYS A 73 -15.17 5.25 2.98
N SER A 74 -14.38 4.89 1.96
CA SER A 74 -14.72 3.78 1.06
C SER A 74 -14.62 2.39 1.72
N LEU A 75 -14.00 2.31 2.89
CA LEU A 75 -13.94 1.11 3.72
C LEU A 75 -15.17 0.98 4.64
N GLU A 76 -15.97 2.04 4.78
CA GLU A 76 -17.18 2.03 5.61
C GLU A 76 -18.12 0.90 5.14
N GLY A 77 -18.57 0.08 6.09
CA GLY A 77 -19.40 -1.10 5.81
C GLY A 77 -18.64 -2.34 5.33
N LYS A 78 -17.31 -2.30 5.19
CA LYS A 78 -16.50 -3.52 5.01
C LYS A 78 -16.39 -4.28 6.30
N THR A 79 -16.51 -5.61 6.21
CA THR A 79 -16.40 -6.50 7.38
C THR A 79 -15.01 -7.08 7.51
N SER A 80 -14.75 -7.74 8.64
CA SER A 80 -13.54 -8.54 8.86
C SER A 80 -13.26 -9.51 7.70
N GLU A 81 -14.30 -10.22 7.28
CA GLU A 81 -14.24 -11.26 6.25
C GLU A 81 -13.87 -10.67 4.88
N ASP A 82 -14.26 -9.43 4.59
CA ASP A 82 -13.87 -8.75 3.34
C ASP A 82 -12.36 -8.53 3.28
N PHE A 83 -11.74 -8.14 4.39
CA PHE A 83 -10.29 -7.96 4.51
C PHE A 83 -9.55 -9.29 4.37
N ASP A 84 -10.04 -10.35 5.02
CA ASP A 84 -9.46 -11.69 4.90
C ASP A 84 -9.58 -12.23 3.47
N ARG A 85 -10.74 -12.05 2.83
CA ARG A 85 -10.96 -12.44 1.43
C ARG A 85 -10.00 -11.70 0.50
N LEU A 86 -9.79 -10.40 0.72
CA LEU A 86 -8.78 -9.63 -0.04
C LEU A 86 -7.39 -10.24 0.15
N ALA A 87 -6.98 -10.55 1.39
CA ALA A 87 -5.68 -11.13 1.68
C ALA A 87 -5.48 -12.45 0.95
N GLN A 88 -6.47 -13.34 0.98
CA GLN A 88 -6.40 -14.65 0.32
C GLN A 88 -6.36 -14.50 -1.20
N ASN A 89 -7.18 -13.63 -1.78
CA ASN A 89 -7.18 -13.36 -3.21
C ASN A 89 -5.82 -12.84 -3.69
N LEU A 90 -5.19 -11.94 -2.94
CA LEU A 90 -3.86 -11.42 -3.29
C LEU A 90 -2.76 -12.48 -3.14
N LYS A 91 -2.83 -13.36 -2.12
CA LYS A 91 -1.91 -14.49 -1.97
C LYS A 91 -2.02 -15.47 -3.15
N LEU A 92 -3.25 -15.78 -3.58
CA LEU A 92 -3.48 -16.64 -4.74
C LEU A 92 -2.96 -16.02 -6.04
N LYS A 93 -3.22 -14.72 -6.26
CA LYS A 93 -2.65 -13.99 -7.40
C LYS A 93 -1.12 -14.01 -7.40
N ASN A 94 -0.48 -13.81 -6.25
CA ASN A 94 0.97 -13.91 -6.13
C ASN A 94 1.48 -15.33 -6.42
N LYS A 95 0.77 -16.36 -5.97
CA LYS A 95 1.12 -17.74 -6.27
C LYS A 95 1.09 -17.99 -7.78
N ASP A 96 0.01 -17.60 -8.46
CA ASP A 96 -0.14 -17.75 -9.91
C ASP A 96 0.97 -17.01 -10.69
N LEU A 97 1.19 -15.73 -10.35
CA LEU A 97 2.27 -14.93 -10.94
C LEU A 97 3.66 -15.57 -10.80
N LYS A 98 3.96 -16.14 -9.63
CA LYS A 98 5.22 -16.85 -9.38
C LYS A 98 5.31 -18.14 -10.18
N THR A 99 4.23 -18.93 -10.22
CA THR A 99 4.18 -20.18 -10.99
C THR A 99 4.45 -19.92 -12.47
N GLN A 100 3.85 -18.90 -13.08
CA GLN A 100 4.10 -18.54 -14.47
C GLN A 100 5.58 -18.19 -14.73
N LEU A 101 6.21 -17.43 -13.82
CA LEU A 101 7.64 -17.13 -13.96
C LEU A 101 8.55 -18.34 -13.74
N ILE A 102 8.20 -19.23 -12.80
CA ILE A 102 8.92 -20.49 -12.56
C ILE A 102 8.86 -21.37 -13.82
N GLU A 103 7.71 -21.49 -14.46
CA GLU A 103 7.54 -22.23 -15.71
C GLU A 103 8.39 -21.64 -16.84
N LEU A 104 8.34 -20.31 -17.05
CA LEU A 104 9.19 -19.64 -18.04
C LEU A 104 10.69 -19.84 -17.76
N ALA A 105 11.10 -19.77 -16.49
CA ALA A 105 12.48 -20.01 -16.10
C ALA A 105 12.93 -21.44 -16.41
N ASN A 106 12.10 -22.44 -16.09
CA ASN A 106 12.40 -23.84 -16.38
C ASN A 106 12.48 -24.12 -17.89
N VAL A 107 11.60 -23.52 -18.69
CA VAL A 107 11.68 -23.61 -20.16
C VAL A 107 13.01 -23.07 -20.67
N LEU A 108 13.44 -21.90 -20.18
CA LEU A 108 14.71 -21.30 -20.56
C LEU A 108 15.93 -22.14 -20.13
N ILE A 109 15.91 -22.69 -18.92
CA ILE A 109 16.97 -23.57 -18.42
C ILE A 109 17.10 -24.80 -19.33
N ASN A 110 15.97 -25.42 -19.68
CA ASN A 110 15.97 -26.59 -20.58
C ASN A 110 16.46 -26.24 -21.98
N LYS A 111 16.01 -25.11 -22.55
CA LYS A 111 16.49 -24.62 -23.86
C LYS A 111 17.99 -24.34 -23.85
N SER A 112 18.52 -23.71 -22.80
CA SER A 112 19.96 -23.48 -22.63
C SER A 112 20.73 -24.80 -22.59
N ALA A 113 20.28 -25.77 -21.79
CA ALA A 113 20.92 -27.07 -21.70
C ALA A 113 20.92 -27.83 -23.05
N GLN A 114 19.84 -27.74 -23.84
CA GLN A 114 19.78 -28.32 -25.19
C GLN A 114 20.76 -27.69 -26.17
N GLN A 115 21.16 -26.43 -25.95
CA GLN A 115 22.22 -25.75 -26.71
C GLN A 115 23.62 -26.04 -26.17
N GLY A 116 23.75 -26.91 -25.15
CA GLY A 116 25.01 -27.23 -24.48
C GLY A 116 25.56 -26.07 -23.64
N LEU A 117 24.71 -25.15 -23.20
CA LEU A 117 25.09 -23.99 -22.40
C LEU A 117 24.91 -24.28 -20.90
N GLU A 118 25.92 -23.92 -20.12
CA GLU A 118 25.87 -23.88 -18.67
C GLU A 118 25.59 -22.44 -18.17
N PRO A 119 25.02 -22.25 -16.98
CA PRO A 119 24.83 -20.90 -16.42
C PRO A 119 26.11 -20.06 -16.40
N THR A 120 27.29 -20.69 -16.24
CA THR A 120 28.59 -20.03 -16.23
C THR A 120 29.06 -19.49 -17.59
N ASP A 121 28.44 -19.91 -18.69
CA ASP A 121 28.78 -19.43 -20.03
C ASP A 121 28.27 -18.00 -20.29
N PHE A 122 27.27 -17.58 -19.53
CA PHE A 122 26.70 -16.24 -19.59
C PHE A 122 27.58 -15.22 -18.87
N LYS A 123 27.39 -13.94 -19.21
CA LYS A 123 28.10 -12.80 -18.64
C LYS A 123 28.10 -12.87 -17.11
N GLY A 124 29.29 -12.87 -16.52
CA GLY A 124 29.51 -12.94 -15.07
C GLY A 124 30.06 -14.27 -14.55
N GLY A 125 30.19 -15.31 -15.41
CA GLY A 125 30.81 -16.57 -15.02
C GLY A 125 30.06 -17.24 -13.86
N SER A 126 30.76 -17.54 -12.76
CA SER A 126 30.13 -18.11 -11.55
C SER A 126 28.99 -17.24 -10.97
N ASN A 127 29.03 -15.92 -11.19
CA ASN A 127 27.98 -14.97 -10.80
C ASN A 127 27.13 -14.53 -11.99
N SER A 128 26.89 -15.43 -12.95
CA SER A 128 26.28 -15.04 -14.22
C SER A 128 24.91 -14.38 -14.04
N ILE A 129 24.57 -13.55 -15.03
CA ILE A 129 23.22 -12.98 -15.11
C ILE A 129 22.14 -14.07 -15.19
N PHE A 130 22.46 -15.25 -15.76
CA PHE A 130 21.56 -16.39 -15.90
C PHE A 130 21.18 -17.02 -14.54
N ASN A 131 21.99 -16.81 -13.50
CA ASN A 131 21.63 -17.20 -12.13
C ASN A 131 20.34 -16.54 -11.63
N THR A 132 19.90 -15.43 -12.22
CA THR A 132 18.58 -14.84 -11.93
C THR A 132 17.46 -15.79 -12.36
N ILE A 133 17.56 -16.38 -13.56
CA ILE A 133 16.61 -17.36 -14.08
C ILE A 133 16.63 -18.62 -13.21
N VAL A 134 17.82 -19.12 -12.87
CA VAL A 134 17.99 -20.28 -11.97
C VAL A 134 17.35 -20.02 -10.61
N LYS A 135 17.56 -18.86 -10.00
CA LYS A 135 16.91 -18.50 -8.73
C LYS A 135 15.38 -18.52 -8.86
N VAL A 136 14.84 -17.92 -9.91
CA VAL A 136 13.39 -17.90 -10.16
C VAL A 136 12.83 -19.30 -10.31
N SER A 137 13.50 -20.22 -11.01
CA SER A 137 13.05 -21.61 -11.13
C SER A 137 12.94 -22.35 -9.78
N ASN A 138 13.67 -21.88 -8.77
CA ASN A 138 13.66 -22.41 -7.40
C ASN A 138 12.76 -21.61 -6.44
N ASP A 139 11.82 -20.80 -6.96
CA ASP A 139 10.95 -19.89 -6.18
C ASP A 139 11.74 -18.84 -5.36
N ILE A 140 12.93 -18.45 -5.82
CA ILE A 140 13.77 -17.43 -5.16
C ILE A 140 13.68 -16.10 -5.91
N PHE A 141 12.85 -15.19 -5.41
CA PHE A 141 12.59 -13.86 -5.98
C PHE A 141 13.34 -12.73 -5.25
N THR A 142 14.66 -12.83 -5.14
CA THR A 142 15.49 -11.90 -4.35
C THR A 142 16.24 -10.85 -5.18
N VAL A 143 16.31 -11.03 -6.51
CA VAL A 143 17.04 -10.12 -7.39
C VAL A 143 16.17 -8.92 -7.75
N SER A 144 16.62 -7.70 -7.42
CA SER A 144 15.89 -6.49 -7.80
C SER A 144 15.76 -6.37 -9.32
N PRO A 145 14.58 -5.96 -9.85
CA PRO A 145 14.39 -5.72 -11.28
C PRO A 145 15.28 -4.61 -11.85
N ASP A 146 15.80 -3.73 -11.00
CA ASP A 146 16.72 -2.65 -11.41
C ASP A 146 18.20 -3.04 -11.31
N SER A 147 18.49 -4.28 -10.89
CA SER A 147 19.85 -4.82 -10.85
C SER A 147 20.49 -4.86 -12.23
N GLY A 148 21.82 -4.80 -12.27
CA GLY A 148 22.58 -4.94 -13.51
C GLY A 148 22.30 -6.27 -14.22
N SER A 149 22.02 -7.34 -13.47
CA SER A 149 21.69 -8.65 -14.04
C SER A 149 20.41 -8.61 -14.88
N VAL A 150 19.30 -8.14 -14.29
CA VAL A 150 18.01 -8.06 -15.00
C VAL A 150 18.08 -7.09 -16.17
N LYS A 151 18.73 -5.93 -16.00
CA LYS A 151 18.96 -4.98 -17.09
C LYS A 151 19.74 -5.59 -18.26
N ASN A 152 20.75 -6.41 -17.98
CA ASN A 152 21.52 -7.10 -19.02
C ASN A 152 20.72 -8.19 -19.73
N LEU A 153 19.84 -8.93 -19.02
CA LEU A 153 18.93 -9.89 -19.63
C LEU A 153 18.02 -9.20 -20.66
N ILE A 154 17.39 -8.10 -20.26
CA ILE A 154 16.48 -7.31 -21.11
C ILE A 154 17.23 -6.68 -22.29
N ALA A 155 18.41 -6.11 -22.05
CA ALA A 155 19.20 -5.43 -23.08
C ALA A 155 19.92 -6.38 -24.05
N GLY A 156 19.89 -7.70 -23.81
CA GLY A 156 20.62 -8.68 -24.63
C GLY A 156 22.15 -8.65 -24.43
N ASN A 157 22.63 -8.07 -23.33
CA ASN A 157 24.05 -8.03 -22.99
C ASN A 157 24.47 -9.34 -22.29
N LEU A 158 24.40 -10.46 -23.03
CA LEU A 158 24.35 -11.80 -22.44
C LEU A 158 25.70 -12.51 -22.23
N TYR A 159 26.78 -12.07 -22.88
CA TYR A 159 28.10 -12.68 -22.79
C TYR A 159 29.24 -11.65 -22.75
N ALA A 160 30.43 -12.08 -22.34
CA ALA A 160 31.65 -11.28 -22.44
C ALA A 160 32.15 -11.21 -23.89
N LYS A 161 32.84 -10.13 -24.26
CA LYS A 161 33.45 -9.99 -25.61
C LYS A 161 34.46 -11.11 -25.90
N THR A 162 35.14 -11.60 -24.86
CA THR A 162 36.15 -12.68 -24.93
C THR A 162 35.56 -14.09 -24.96
N GLN A 163 34.24 -14.25 -24.89
CA GLN A 163 33.59 -15.58 -24.94
C GLN A 163 33.83 -16.25 -26.31
N LYS A 164 33.92 -17.59 -26.32
CA LYS A 164 34.09 -18.40 -27.53
C LYS A 164 32.94 -18.14 -28.51
N GLN A 165 33.24 -18.07 -29.81
CA GLN A 165 32.24 -17.74 -30.83
C GLN A 165 31.08 -18.74 -30.84
N SER A 166 31.37 -20.04 -30.77
CA SER A 166 30.34 -21.09 -30.72
C SER A 166 29.35 -20.91 -29.56
N ILE A 167 29.83 -20.48 -28.39
CA ILE A 167 28.99 -20.22 -27.21
C ILE A 167 28.15 -18.95 -27.41
N LYS A 168 28.71 -17.90 -28.05
CA LYS A 168 27.96 -16.69 -28.39
C LYS A 168 26.81 -17.02 -29.34
N ASP A 169 27.08 -17.81 -30.37
CA ASP A 169 26.07 -18.21 -31.36
C ASP A 169 24.93 -19.00 -30.68
N SER A 170 25.26 -19.95 -29.80
CA SER A 170 24.27 -20.67 -28.99
C SER A 170 23.44 -19.75 -28.08
N ILE A 171 24.07 -18.77 -27.43
CA ILE A 171 23.36 -17.79 -26.58
C ILE A 171 22.45 -16.89 -27.43
N ASP A 172 22.88 -16.53 -28.64
CA ASP A 172 22.14 -15.63 -29.53
C ASP A 172 20.85 -16.26 -30.07
N ILE A 173 20.79 -17.59 -30.18
CA ILE A 173 19.54 -18.32 -30.46
C ILE A 173 18.48 -18.08 -29.37
N LEU A 174 18.89 -17.92 -28.12
CA LEU A 174 18.00 -17.75 -26.96
C LEU A 174 17.75 -16.29 -26.59
N ARG A 175 18.33 -15.34 -27.34
CA ARG A 175 18.37 -13.92 -26.97
C ARG A 175 16.97 -13.32 -26.76
N SER A 176 16.01 -13.62 -27.66
CA SER A 176 14.64 -13.12 -27.52
C SER A 176 13.96 -13.69 -26.30
N ASP A 177 14.00 -15.03 -26.12
CA ASP A 177 13.38 -15.70 -24.98
C ASP A 177 13.92 -15.18 -23.64
N ILE A 178 15.23 -14.90 -23.56
CA ILE A 178 15.87 -14.35 -22.36
C ILE A 178 15.43 -12.90 -22.10
N ALA A 179 15.32 -12.08 -23.15
CA ALA A 179 14.83 -10.71 -23.02
C ALA A 179 13.35 -10.68 -22.59
N ASP A 180 12.53 -11.54 -23.18
CA ASP A 180 11.11 -11.70 -22.84
C ASP A 180 10.92 -12.14 -21.39
N PHE A 181 11.73 -13.11 -20.92
CA PHE A 181 11.77 -13.46 -19.51
C PHE A 181 12.18 -12.27 -18.62
N GLY A 182 13.19 -11.50 -19.02
CA GLY A 182 13.63 -10.32 -18.27
C GLY A 182 12.52 -9.28 -18.12
N ASN A 183 11.76 -9.03 -19.19
CA ASN A 183 10.62 -8.13 -19.19
C ASN A 183 9.46 -8.66 -18.33
N ALA A 184 9.11 -9.93 -18.48
CA ALA A 184 8.08 -10.59 -17.67
C ALA A 184 8.45 -10.58 -16.18
N TYR A 185 9.71 -10.90 -15.85
CA TYR A 185 10.24 -10.87 -14.50
C TYR A 185 10.08 -9.47 -13.89
N LYS A 186 10.48 -8.43 -14.62
CA LYS A 186 10.38 -7.03 -14.15
C LYS A 186 8.94 -6.62 -13.87
N ALA A 187 8.01 -6.90 -14.79
CA ALA A 187 6.61 -6.56 -14.62
C ALA A 187 5.98 -7.30 -13.43
N THR A 188 6.17 -8.62 -13.38
CA THR A 188 5.59 -9.48 -12.35
C THR A 188 6.18 -9.22 -10.96
N TYR A 189 7.47 -8.92 -10.85
CA TYR A 189 8.09 -8.55 -9.57
C TYR A 189 7.39 -7.35 -8.93
N GLY A 190 7.07 -6.33 -9.73
CA GLY A 190 6.33 -5.16 -9.27
C GLY A 190 4.96 -5.51 -8.71
N HIS A 191 4.19 -6.35 -9.41
CA HIS A 191 2.89 -6.84 -8.94
C HIS A 191 2.99 -7.64 -7.65
N ILE A 192 3.96 -8.56 -7.54
CA ILE A 192 4.18 -9.36 -6.33
C ILE A 192 4.46 -8.45 -5.14
N LYS A 193 5.37 -7.49 -5.28
CA LYS A 193 5.71 -6.53 -4.20
C LYS A 193 4.55 -5.62 -3.84
N PHE A 194 3.78 -5.19 -4.82
CA PHE A 194 2.58 -4.40 -4.60
C PHE A 194 1.53 -5.18 -3.77
N HIS A 195 1.22 -6.41 -4.16
CA HIS A 195 0.31 -7.27 -3.41
C HIS A 195 0.84 -7.61 -2.02
N GLU A 196 2.14 -7.90 -1.86
CA GLU A 196 2.77 -8.12 -0.54
C GLU A 196 2.61 -6.90 0.38
N ASN A 197 2.79 -5.69 -0.15
CA ASN A 197 2.60 -4.45 0.59
C ASN A 197 1.15 -4.24 1.02
N ILE A 198 0.19 -4.55 0.15
CA ILE A 198 -1.24 -4.52 0.52
C ILE A 198 -1.50 -5.54 1.62
N ILE A 199 -1.06 -6.80 1.47
CA ILE A 199 -1.29 -7.86 2.47
C ILE A 199 -0.76 -7.45 3.84
N LYS A 200 0.45 -6.87 3.91
CA LYS A 200 1.02 -6.33 5.17
C LYS A 200 0.18 -5.22 5.80
N SER A 201 -0.58 -4.50 5.00
CA SER A 201 -1.42 -3.37 5.41
C SER A 201 -2.86 -3.78 5.75
N ILE A 202 -3.26 -5.03 5.48
CA ILE A 202 -4.65 -5.48 5.69
C ILE A 202 -5.07 -5.44 7.16
N VAL A 203 -4.25 -5.99 8.07
CA VAL A 203 -4.57 -5.97 9.51
C VAL A 203 -4.67 -4.53 10.04
N PRO A 204 -3.69 -3.62 9.79
CA PRO A 204 -3.82 -2.21 10.14
C PRO A 204 -5.08 -1.54 9.58
N LEU A 205 -5.41 -1.76 8.30
CA LEU A 205 -6.60 -1.18 7.68
C LEU A 205 -7.90 -1.72 8.28
N SER A 206 -7.94 -3.01 8.62
CA SER A 206 -9.10 -3.59 9.27
C SER A 206 -9.32 -3.00 10.66
N LEU A 207 -8.26 -2.82 11.45
CA LEU A 207 -8.34 -2.16 12.76
C LEU A 207 -8.70 -0.69 12.65
N LEU A 208 -8.19 0.00 11.62
CA LEU A 208 -8.56 1.38 11.34
C LEU A 208 -10.05 1.51 11.00
N ASN A 209 -10.61 0.54 10.28
CA ASN A 209 -12.05 0.49 9.97
C ASN A 209 -12.90 0.25 11.22
N GLU A 210 -12.49 -0.65 12.12
CA GLU A 210 -13.15 -0.82 13.42
C GLU A 210 -13.09 0.46 14.26
N LEU A 211 -11.95 1.15 14.27
CA LEU A 211 -11.79 2.43 14.97
C LEU A 211 -12.71 3.50 14.38
N MET A 212 -12.83 3.58 13.06
CA MET A 212 -13.78 4.48 12.40
C MET A 212 -15.23 4.15 12.77
N HIS A 213 -15.57 2.87 12.95
CA HIS A 213 -16.90 2.48 13.42
C HIS A 213 -17.17 3.03 14.82
N GLU A 214 -16.22 2.89 15.75
CA GLU A 214 -16.32 3.43 17.12
C GLU A 214 -16.45 4.95 17.12
N ILE A 215 -15.65 5.66 16.30
CA ILE A 215 -15.76 7.12 16.13
C ILE A 215 -17.16 7.50 15.65
N ASN A 216 -17.72 6.75 14.68
CA ASN A 216 -19.06 7.01 14.17
C ASN A 216 -20.17 6.75 15.20
N ILE A 217 -19.97 5.82 16.15
CA ILE A 217 -20.90 5.61 17.28
C ILE A 217 -20.85 6.83 18.19
N ILE A 218 -19.67 7.24 18.65
CA ILE A 218 -19.48 8.40 19.55
C ILE A 218 -20.05 9.67 18.93
N LYS A 219 -19.76 9.93 17.65
CA LYS A 219 -20.30 11.09 16.91
C LYS A 219 -21.83 11.16 16.94
N LYS A 220 -22.51 10.02 16.85
CA LYS A 220 -23.98 9.97 16.88
C LYS A 220 -24.52 10.17 18.28
N GLU A 221 -23.89 9.55 19.28
CA GLU A 221 -24.31 9.64 20.68
C GLU A 221 -24.13 11.05 21.25
N GLU A 222 -23.01 11.70 20.92
CA GLU A 222 -22.65 13.04 21.41
C GLU A 222 -23.11 14.15 20.47
N GLN A 223 -23.70 13.81 19.32
CA GLN A 223 -24.11 14.76 18.28
C GLN A 223 -22.96 15.66 17.80
N ILE A 224 -21.74 15.13 17.69
CA ILE A 224 -20.56 15.89 17.27
C ILE A 224 -20.14 15.61 15.82
N VAL A 225 -19.50 16.60 15.20
CA VAL A 225 -18.81 16.49 13.91
C VAL A 225 -17.35 16.93 14.06
N PRO A 226 -16.36 16.05 13.84
CA PRO A 226 -14.97 16.42 13.97
C PRO A 226 -14.52 17.44 12.93
N ILE A 227 -13.58 18.31 13.30
CA ILE A 227 -13.09 19.40 12.44
C ILE A 227 -12.58 18.93 11.07
N TYR A 228 -11.89 17.79 10.99
CA TYR A 228 -11.38 17.24 9.73
C TYR A 228 -12.51 16.86 8.76
N GLU A 229 -13.64 16.39 9.28
CA GLU A 229 -14.81 16.03 8.49
C GLU A 229 -15.62 17.28 8.13
N PHE A 230 -15.80 18.20 9.08
CA PHE A 230 -16.47 19.47 8.88
C PHE A 230 -15.82 20.28 7.74
N ASN A 231 -14.50 20.41 7.75
CA ASN A 231 -13.74 21.07 6.68
C ASN A 231 -13.97 20.41 5.32
N GLY A 232 -14.03 19.07 5.27
CA GLY A 232 -14.35 18.32 4.06
C GLY A 232 -15.77 18.60 3.54
N LEU A 233 -16.75 18.66 4.44
CA LEU A 233 -18.14 18.98 4.11
C LEU A 233 -18.29 20.42 3.59
N LEU A 234 -17.68 21.39 4.28
CA LEU A 234 -17.68 22.80 3.86
C LEU A 234 -17.08 22.95 2.47
N ARG A 235 -15.90 22.38 2.23
CA ARG A 235 -15.26 22.42 0.91
C ARG A 235 -16.20 21.91 -0.18
N ASN A 236 -16.88 20.79 0.05
CA ASN A 236 -17.80 20.22 -0.95
C ASN A 236 -19.06 21.06 -1.17
N GLN A 237 -19.57 21.76 -0.15
CA GLN A 237 -20.76 22.62 -0.27
C GLN A 237 -20.46 23.99 -0.91
N ILE A 238 -19.23 24.48 -0.75
CA ILE A 238 -18.80 25.83 -1.11
C ILE A 238 -18.04 25.87 -2.44
N LYS A 239 -17.48 24.74 -2.90
CA LYS A 239 -16.65 24.64 -4.11
C LYS A 239 -17.29 25.27 -5.36
N ASP A 240 -18.61 25.23 -5.47
CA ASP A 240 -19.36 25.72 -6.63
C ASP A 240 -20.15 27.01 -6.35
N GLN A 241 -19.89 27.68 -5.22
CA GLN A 241 -20.56 28.92 -4.84
C GLN A 241 -19.65 30.15 -5.03
N PRO A 242 -20.20 31.30 -5.47
CA PRO A 242 -19.43 32.52 -5.64
C PRO A 242 -18.92 33.03 -4.28
N ALA A 243 -17.62 33.40 -4.24
CA ALA A 243 -16.92 33.79 -3.01
C ALA A 243 -17.66 34.80 -2.10
N PRO A 244 -18.35 35.85 -2.61
CA PRO A 244 -19.07 36.81 -1.76
C PRO A 244 -20.17 36.18 -0.88
N PHE A 245 -20.81 35.10 -1.34
CA PHE A 245 -21.91 34.44 -0.64
C PHE A 245 -21.46 33.62 0.60
N ILE A 246 -20.18 33.22 0.61
CA ILE A 246 -19.57 32.45 1.69
C ILE A 246 -19.29 33.33 2.91
N TYR A 247 -18.88 34.57 2.70
CA TYR A 247 -18.61 35.52 3.77
C TYR A 247 -19.88 35.98 4.50
N GLU A 248 -20.99 36.10 3.77
CA GLU A 248 -22.26 36.61 4.31
C GLU A 248 -22.98 35.61 5.21
N ARG A 249 -22.86 34.30 4.93
CA ARG A 249 -23.45 33.23 5.76
C ARG A 249 -22.59 32.76 6.93
N LEU A 250 -21.29 33.04 6.90
CA LEU A 250 -20.33 32.63 7.95
C LEU A 250 -20.02 33.77 8.95
N GLY A 251 -20.59 34.95 8.77
CA GLY A 251 -20.42 36.08 9.68
C GLY A 251 -21.15 35.87 11.00
N GLY A 252 -20.44 35.41 12.03
CA GLY A 252 -20.97 35.42 13.41
C GLY A 252 -20.11 34.75 14.47
N GLU A 253 -19.29 33.75 14.14
CA GLU A 253 -18.60 32.93 15.15
C GLU A 253 -17.08 32.93 14.95
N ASN A 254 -16.33 33.21 16.01
CA ASN A 254 -14.86 33.31 16.04
C ASN A 254 -14.12 32.08 15.44
N ILE A 255 -14.79 30.93 15.35
CA ILE A 255 -14.29 29.69 14.71
C ILE A 255 -14.02 29.90 13.21
N VAL A 256 -14.74 30.83 12.58
CA VAL A 256 -14.64 31.15 11.15
C VAL A 256 -13.34 31.89 10.82
N ILE A 257 -12.69 32.57 11.78
CA ILE A 257 -11.48 33.37 11.50
C ILE A 257 -10.28 32.47 11.16
N THR A 258 -10.12 31.33 11.82
CA THR A 258 -9.07 30.34 11.51
C THR A 258 -9.32 29.66 10.16
N LEU A 259 -10.59 29.36 9.86
CA LEU A 259 -11.04 28.84 8.57
C LEU A 259 -10.81 29.86 7.44
N LEU A 260 -11.07 31.14 7.70
CA LEU A 260 -10.82 32.25 6.78
C LEU A 260 -9.33 32.48 6.54
N MET A 261 -8.46 32.33 7.55
CA MET A 261 -7.01 32.42 7.34
C MET A 261 -6.49 31.33 6.40
N ASN A 262 -6.94 30.09 6.57
CA ASN A 262 -6.58 29.00 5.66
C ASN A 262 -7.17 29.21 4.24
N PHE A 263 -8.39 29.76 4.13
CA PHE A 263 -8.99 30.11 2.83
C PHE A 263 -8.30 31.30 2.15
N LYS A 264 -7.83 32.30 2.91
CA LYS A 264 -7.07 33.46 2.41
C LYS A 264 -5.73 33.03 1.84
N ILE A 265 -5.08 32.03 2.46
CA ILE A 265 -3.86 31.41 1.93
C ILE A 265 -4.16 30.64 0.63
N LEU A 266 -5.26 29.87 0.59
CA LEU A 266 -5.64 29.10 -0.61
C LEU A 266 -5.99 29.99 -1.82
N LEU A 267 -6.70 31.09 -1.59
CA LEU A 267 -7.04 32.07 -2.63
C LEU A 267 -5.84 32.94 -3.03
N ALA A 268 -4.94 33.27 -2.11
CA ALA A 268 -3.70 33.98 -2.43
C ALA A 268 -2.71 33.12 -3.23
N CYS A 269 -2.72 31.79 -3.05
CA CYS A 269 -1.92 30.85 -3.85
C CYS A 269 -2.48 30.61 -5.26
N ASN A 270 -3.80 30.70 -5.46
CA ASN A 270 -4.42 30.57 -6.78
C ASN A 270 -4.54 31.90 -7.56
N GLY A 271 -4.15 33.03 -6.95
CA GLY A 271 -4.29 34.38 -7.51
C GLY A 271 -2.98 35.11 -7.79
N LYS A 272 -1.83 34.44 -7.71
CA LYS A 272 -0.54 34.99 -8.16
C LYS A 272 0.03 34.10 -9.27
N THR A 273 -0.09 34.61 -10.50
CA THR A 273 0.76 34.38 -11.70
C THR A 273 1.42 33.02 -11.88
#